data_AF-A0A7K1C2B9-F1
#
_entry.id   AF-A0A7K1C2B9-F1
#
_cell.length_a   1.000
_cell.length_b   1.000
_cell.length_c   1.000
_cell.angle_alpha   90.00
_cell.angle_beta   90.00
_cell.angle_gamma   90.00
#
_symmetry.space_group_name_H-M   'P 1'
#
loop_
_entity.id
_entity.type
_entity.pdbx_description
1 polymer ?
#
loop_
_entity_poly.entity_id
_entity_poly.type
_entity_poly.pdbx_seq_one_letter_code
_entity_poly.pdbx_strand_id
1 'polypeptide(L)'
;MDVQKTGCTFISDVLKKTLDLEPLVDVKHARFERSKNADDFVVISRRDPYSQWVSLYNYGCMNLGWIYMRLNDLGLSEKFYTKDKEGLNLFVSELLHSENSHLLGEGYQQTRHLDVGFQSFRYLAMSMAKPSSSYQYFKNHEDLIQNYKNLSIVDYVIRTSHLNSDLSLFLTEVIPQYVRKDVSIEEVMAESSLGNESTNFVSVDDLAPSTRALIEIKEELLLTLGSND
;
A
#
# COMPACT_ATOMS: atom_id res chain seq x y z
N MET A 1 -3.04 3.95 8.60
CA MET A 1 -2.18 2.82 8.16
C MET A 1 -1.77 3.07 6.73
N ASP A 2 -0.46 3.05 6.47
CA ASP A 2 0.11 3.56 5.24
C ASP A 2 0.88 2.49 4.49
N VAL A 3 0.35 2.01 3.37
CA VAL A 3 1.16 1.22 2.44
C VAL A 3 2.14 2.16 1.73
N GLN A 4 3.34 1.71 1.37
CA GLN A 4 4.31 2.58 0.73
C GLN A 4 3.79 3.11 -0.62
N LYS A 5 3.99 4.42 -0.87
CA LYS A 5 3.63 5.13 -2.12
C LYS A 5 2.11 5.22 -2.43
N THR A 6 1.27 5.30 -1.40
CA THR A 6 -0.19 5.48 -1.51
C THR A 6 -0.70 6.88 -1.12
N GLY A 7 0.16 7.90 -1.15
CA GLY A 7 -0.21 9.25 -0.70
C GLY A 7 -0.29 9.41 0.82
N CYS A 8 0.22 8.45 1.60
CA CYS A 8 0.23 8.46 3.06
C CYS A 8 0.69 9.78 3.69
N THR A 9 1.78 10.39 3.22
CA THR A 9 2.25 11.67 3.76
C THR A 9 1.19 12.77 3.65
N PHE A 10 0.49 12.85 2.52
CA PHE A 10 -0.61 13.79 2.32
C PHE A 10 -1.77 13.48 3.27
N ILE A 11 -2.19 12.21 3.35
CA ILE A 11 -3.28 11.78 4.24
C ILE A 11 -2.95 12.11 5.70
N SER A 12 -1.78 11.72 6.18
CA SER A 12 -1.36 11.97 7.56
C SER A 12 -1.32 13.46 7.88
N ASP A 13 -0.83 14.30 6.96
CA ASP A 13 -0.77 15.75 7.16
C ASP A 13 -2.16 16.37 7.26
N VAL A 14 -3.06 16.01 6.34
CA VAL A 14 -4.45 16.46 6.38
C VAL A 14 -5.13 16.00 7.67
N LEU A 15 -5.04 14.71 8.03
CA LEU A 15 -5.67 14.20 9.25
C LEU A 15 -5.17 14.91 10.52
N LYS A 16 -3.86 15.16 10.63
CA LYS A 16 -3.26 15.89 11.77
C LYS A 16 -3.73 17.34 11.84
N LYS A 17 -4.03 17.95 10.69
CA LYS A 17 -4.53 19.32 10.59
C LYS A 17 -6.06 19.42 10.66
N THR A 18 -6.83 18.35 10.49
CA THR A 18 -8.29 18.43 10.49
C THR A 18 -8.93 17.82 11.73
N LEU A 19 -8.31 16.81 12.34
CA LEU A 19 -8.90 16.08 13.46
C LEU A 19 -8.52 16.66 14.82
N ASP A 20 -9.46 16.63 15.76
CA ASP A 20 -9.23 16.86 17.20
C ASP A 20 -8.90 15.53 17.91
N LEU A 21 -7.98 14.77 17.33
CA LEU A 21 -7.58 13.44 17.79
C LEU A 21 -6.07 13.28 17.71
N GLU A 22 -5.51 12.58 18.69
CA GLU A 22 -4.11 12.15 18.65
C GLU A 22 -3.99 10.77 17.99
N PRO A 23 -3.04 10.57 17.06
CA PRO A 23 -2.83 9.26 16.46
C PRO A 23 -2.32 8.26 17.50
N LEU A 24 -3.05 7.15 17.67
CA LEU A 24 -2.63 6.05 18.56
C LEU A 24 -1.31 5.39 18.11
N VAL A 25 -1.04 5.40 16.80
CA VAL A 25 0.19 4.88 16.18
C VAL A 25 0.58 5.84 15.06
N ASP A 26 1.73 6.50 15.20
CA ASP A 26 2.30 7.43 14.20
C ASP A 26 3.58 6.86 13.53
N VAL A 27 3.73 5.52 13.53
CA VAL A 27 4.85 4.85 12.87
C VAL A 27 4.42 4.44 11.46
N LYS A 28 4.97 5.11 10.44
CA LYS A 28 4.75 4.77 9.03
C LYS A 28 5.09 3.31 8.76
N HIS A 29 4.22 2.64 8.01
CA HIS A 29 4.41 1.24 7.58
C HIS A 29 4.48 0.21 8.73
N ALA A 30 4.14 0.59 9.97
CA ALA A 30 4.09 -0.36 11.08
C ALA A 30 2.93 -1.35 10.94
N ARG A 31 3.11 -2.56 11.49
CA ARG A 31 2.07 -3.59 11.57
C ARG A 31 1.18 -3.36 12.78
N PHE A 32 -0.07 -3.78 12.66
CA PHE A 32 -0.99 -3.78 13.79
C PHE A 32 -0.88 -5.09 14.59
N GLU A 33 0.09 -5.13 15.51
CA GLU A 33 0.42 -6.34 16.29
C GLU A 33 -0.43 -6.51 17.57
N ARG A 34 -1.58 -5.80 17.67
CA ARG A 34 -2.54 -5.93 18.76
C ARG A 34 -3.94 -6.25 18.24
N SER A 35 -4.85 -6.56 19.15
CA SER A 35 -6.28 -6.61 18.82
C SER A 35 -6.83 -5.19 18.72
N LYS A 36 -7.79 -4.98 17.81
CA LYS A 36 -8.51 -3.72 17.65
C LYS A 36 -9.51 -3.56 18.80
N ASN A 37 -9.50 -2.40 19.45
CA ASN A 37 -10.51 -2.01 20.44
C ASN A 37 -11.74 -1.44 19.74
N ALA A 38 -12.90 -1.45 20.40
CA ALA A 38 -14.14 -0.92 19.82
C ALA A 38 -14.03 0.57 19.44
N ASP A 39 -13.23 1.34 20.17
CA ASP A 39 -13.03 2.78 19.95
C ASP A 39 -11.90 3.10 18.95
N ASP A 40 -11.16 2.08 18.48
CA ASP A 40 -10.14 2.31 17.46
C ASP A 40 -10.81 2.52 16.09
N PHE A 41 -10.39 3.57 15.40
CA PHE A 41 -10.74 3.78 14.00
C PHE A 41 -9.51 3.58 13.10
N VAL A 42 -9.56 2.60 12.21
CA VAL A 42 -8.43 2.22 11.35
C VAL A 42 -8.72 2.60 9.90
N VAL A 43 -8.03 3.65 9.45
CA VAL A 43 -8.00 4.05 8.03
C VAL A 43 -6.77 3.45 7.36
N ILE A 44 -6.95 2.90 6.17
CA ILE A 44 -5.84 2.48 5.31
C ILE A 44 -5.94 3.15 3.93
N SER A 45 -4.80 3.48 3.34
CA SER A 45 -4.76 3.92 1.95
C SER A 45 -4.37 2.76 1.03
N ARG A 46 -5.02 2.69 -0.13
CA ARG A 46 -4.72 1.71 -1.17
C ARG A 46 -4.45 2.41 -2.50
N ARG A 47 -3.55 1.84 -3.31
CA ARG A 47 -3.32 2.25 -4.69
C ARG A 47 -3.63 1.10 -5.63
N ASP A 48 -4.01 1.44 -6.85
CA ASP A 48 -4.04 0.49 -7.96
C ASP A 48 -2.69 -0.24 -8.06
N PRO A 49 -2.66 -1.58 -8.12
CA PRO A 49 -1.41 -2.33 -8.02
C PRO A 49 -0.45 -2.05 -9.18
N TYR A 50 -0.96 -1.81 -10.40
CA TYR A 50 -0.11 -1.43 -11.54
C TYR A 50 0.63 -0.11 -11.26
N SER A 51 -0.14 0.91 -10.88
CA SER A 51 0.36 2.24 -10.55
C SER A 51 1.32 2.21 -9.37
N GLN A 52 1.11 1.31 -8.41
CA GLN A 52 1.97 1.13 -7.25
C GLN A 52 3.33 0.52 -7.63
N TRP A 53 3.35 -0.54 -8.43
CA TRP A 53 4.59 -1.14 -8.93
C TRP A 53 5.42 -0.17 -9.76
N VAL A 54 4.79 0.58 -10.67
CA VAL A 54 5.45 1.64 -11.45
C VAL A 54 6.02 2.73 -10.55
N SER A 55 5.26 3.16 -9.54
CA SER A 55 5.72 4.20 -8.61
C SER A 55 6.91 3.75 -7.77
N LEU A 56 6.95 2.47 -7.34
CA LEU A 56 8.09 1.90 -6.62
C LEU A 56 9.31 1.78 -7.51
N TYR A 57 9.15 1.36 -8.77
CA TYR A 57 10.23 1.30 -9.74
C TYR A 57 10.84 2.66 -10.02
N ASN A 58 10.01 3.68 -10.34
CA ASN A 58 10.47 5.05 -10.58
C ASN A 58 11.20 5.63 -9.36
N TYR A 59 10.72 5.34 -8.15
CA TYR A 59 11.38 5.79 -6.91
C TYR A 59 12.74 5.11 -6.70
N GLY A 60 12.83 3.80 -6.99
CA GLY A 60 14.10 3.08 -6.94
C GLY A 60 15.10 3.51 -8.01
N CYS A 61 14.63 3.95 -9.19
CA CYS A 61 15.47 4.55 -10.22
C CYS A 61 16.14 5.87 -9.78
N MET A 62 15.61 6.53 -8.75
CA MET A 62 16.23 7.68 -8.10
C MET A 62 17.23 7.28 -7.00
N ASN A 63 17.52 5.99 -6.85
CA ASN A 63 18.29 5.41 -5.75
C ASN A 63 17.63 5.63 -4.38
N LEU A 64 16.29 5.67 -4.34
CA LEU A 64 15.51 5.93 -3.14
C LEU A 64 14.62 4.74 -2.76
N GLY A 65 14.34 4.66 -1.46
CA GLY A 65 13.40 3.71 -0.90
C GLY A 65 14.03 2.38 -0.52
N TRP A 66 13.37 1.71 0.41
CA TRP A 66 13.90 0.52 1.06
C TRP A 66 14.13 -0.67 0.10
N ILE A 67 13.27 -0.86 -0.90
CA ILE A 67 13.45 -1.94 -1.89
C ILE A 67 14.74 -1.70 -2.70
N TYR A 68 14.99 -0.46 -3.14
CA TYR A 68 16.25 -0.12 -3.81
C TYR A 68 17.45 -0.41 -2.92
N MET A 69 17.44 0.09 -1.68
CA MET A 69 18.55 -0.14 -0.74
C MET A 69 18.82 -1.64 -0.56
N ARG A 70 17.76 -2.43 -0.38
CA ARG A 70 17.88 -3.87 -0.21
C ARG A 70 18.42 -4.59 -1.45
N LEU A 71 17.92 -4.25 -2.64
CA LEU A 71 18.43 -4.82 -3.89
C LEU A 71 19.87 -4.38 -4.15
N ASN A 72 20.23 -3.15 -3.78
CA ASN A 72 21.58 -2.63 -3.86
C ASN A 72 22.55 -3.38 -2.93
N ASP A 73 22.15 -3.63 -1.68
CA ASP A 73 22.93 -4.42 -0.72
C ASP A 73 23.16 -5.86 -1.19
N LEU A 74 22.24 -6.39 -2.01
CA LEU A 74 22.36 -7.70 -2.65
C LEU A 74 23.15 -7.67 -3.98
N GLY A 75 23.62 -6.50 -4.43
CA GLY A 75 24.30 -6.34 -5.72
C GLY A 75 23.40 -6.52 -6.94
N LEU A 76 22.08 -6.34 -6.77
CA LEU A 76 21.06 -6.55 -7.81
C LEU A 76 20.46 -5.24 -8.34
N SER A 77 20.82 -4.08 -7.79
CA SER A 77 20.25 -2.79 -8.20
C SER A 77 20.46 -2.49 -9.69
N GLU A 78 21.66 -2.75 -10.23
CA GLU A 78 21.97 -2.53 -11.64
C GLU A 78 21.19 -3.45 -12.59
N LYS A 79 20.82 -4.67 -12.14
CA LYS A 79 19.97 -5.59 -12.91
C LYS A 79 18.59 -4.98 -13.12
N PHE A 80 18.03 -4.36 -12.07
CA PHE A 80 16.63 -3.97 -12.05
C PHE A 80 16.39 -2.53 -12.49
N TYR A 81 17.22 -1.56 -12.08
CA TYR A 81 16.93 -0.13 -12.24
C TYR A 81 17.60 0.49 -13.47
N THR A 82 17.26 0.00 -14.65
CA THR A 82 17.77 0.51 -15.95
C THR A 82 17.07 1.78 -16.43
N LYS A 83 16.01 2.21 -15.74
CA LYS A 83 15.22 3.44 -16.02
C LYS A 83 14.45 3.38 -17.35
N ASP A 84 14.21 2.19 -17.87
CA ASP A 84 13.42 1.93 -19.07
C ASP A 84 12.32 0.89 -18.79
N LYS A 85 11.51 0.61 -19.82
CA LYS A 85 10.39 -0.33 -19.74
C LYS A 85 10.87 -1.78 -19.57
N GLU A 86 12.02 -2.14 -20.12
CA GLU A 86 12.63 -3.46 -19.98
C GLU A 86 12.97 -3.73 -18.50
N GLY A 87 13.60 -2.76 -17.83
CA GLY A 87 13.88 -2.83 -16.40
C GLY A 87 12.62 -2.88 -15.54
N LEU A 88 11.59 -2.10 -15.88
CA LEU A 88 10.29 -2.16 -15.18
C LEU A 88 9.69 -3.56 -15.25
N ASN A 89 9.64 -4.15 -16.44
CA ASN A 89 9.05 -5.47 -16.62
C ASN A 89 9.87 -6.56 -15.94
N LEU A 90 11.21 -6.48 -16.00
CA LEU A 90 12.09 -7.40 -15.29
C LEU A 90 11.93 -7.28 -13.76
N PHE A 91 11.90 -6.05 -13.24
CA PHE A 91 11.68 -5.76 -11.82
C PHE A 91 10.36 -6.37 -11.33
N VAL A 92 9.26 -6.12 -12.02
CA VAL A 92 7.95 -6.63 -11.58
C VAL A 92 7.87 -8.15 -11.73
N SER A 93 8.25 -8.69 -12.89
CA SER A 93 8.12 -10.12 -13.15
C SER A 93 8.93 -10.97 -12.17
N GLU A 94 10.19 -10.60 -11.92
CA GLU A 94 11.06 -11.33 -10.99
C GLU A 94 10.59 -11.20 -9.54
N LEU A 95 10.22 -10.00 -9.09
CA LEU A 95 9.90 -9.76 -7.69
C LEU A 95 8.52 -10.28 -7.27
N LEU A 96 7.62 -10.53 -8.23
CA LEU A 96 6.33 -11.18 -7.97
C LEU A 96 6.39 -12.71 -7.92
N HIS A 97 7.51 -13.33 -8.29
CA HIS A 97 7.67 -14.76 -8.14
C HIS A 97 7.94 -15.12 -6.67
N SER A 98 7.16 -16.08 -6.15
CA SER A 98 7.21 -16.48 -4.74
C SER A 98 8.58 -17.06 -4.32
N GLU A 99 9.35 -17.58 -5.27
CA GLU A 99 10.74 -18.02 -5.10
C GLU A 99 11.70 -16.86 -4.75
N ASN A 100 11.41 -15.67 -5.26
CA ASN A 100 12.17 -14.44 -5.05
C ASN A 100 11.67 -13.63 -3.85
N SER A 101 10.69 -14.13 -3.09
CA SER A 101 10.12 -13.43 -1.92
C SER A 101 11.15 -13.00 -0.87
N HIS A 102 12.24 -13.76 -0.72
CA HIS A 102 13.34 -13.45 0.19
C HIS A 102 14.10 -12.16 -0.17
N LEU A 103 14.10 -11.76 -1.45
CA LEU A 103 14.72 -10.53 -1.94
C LEU A 103 14.02 -9.29 -1.36
N LEU A 104 12.71 -9.38 -1.11
CA LEU A 104 11.88 -8.27 -0.68
C LEU A 104 11.70 -8.17 0.83
N GLY A 105 12.36 -9.01 1.63
CA GLY A 105 12.39 -8.93 3.09
C GLY A 105 11.01 -8.77 3.74
N GLU A 106 10.94 -8.00 4.83
CA GLU A 106 9.70 -7.78 5.61
C GLU A 106 8.99 -9.08 6.02
N GLY A 107 9.64 -10.24 6.03
CA GLY A 107 8.93 -11.50 6.29
C GLY A 107 7.95 -11.92 5.16
N TYR A 108 8.01 -11.32 3.97
CA TYR A 108 7.17 -11.70 2.82
C TYR A 108 7.30 -13.18 2.46
N GLN A 109 8.47 -13.79 2.69
CA GLN A 109 8.67 -15.22 2.49
C GLN A 109 7.73 -16.11 3.32
N GLN A 110 7.13 -15.58 4.40
CA GLN A 110 6.16 -16.31 5.23
C GLN A 110 4.82 -16.52 4.51
N THR A 111 4.54 -15.79 3.43
CA THR A 111 3.33 -15.94 2.61
C THR A 111 3.59 -16.65 1.29
N ARG A 112 4.75 -17.32 1.12
CA ARG A 112 5.12 -18.01 -0.12
C ARG A 112 4.08 -19.05 -0.54
N HIS A 113 3.49 -19.78 0.40
CA HIS A 113 2.46 -20.80 0.13
C HIS A 113 1.09 -20.22 -0.23
N LEU A 114 0.86 -18.93 0.05
CA LEU A 114 -0.38 -18.24 -0.28
C LEU A 114 -0.37 -17.66 -1.69
N ASP A 115 0.78 -17.68 -2.35
CA ASP A 115 0.97 -17.19 -3.72
C ASP A 115 0.55 -15.73 -3.98
N VAL A 116 0.52 -14.92 -2.91
CA VAL A 116 0.18 -13.49 -2.97
C VAL A 116 1.37 -12.64 -3.39
N GLY A 117 1.10 -11.55 -4.09
CA GLY A 117 2.05 -10.51 -4.46
C GLY A 117 2.52 -9.68 -3.27
N PHE A 118 3.64 -8.97 -3.47
CA PHE A 118 4.27 -8.22 -2.39
C PHE A 118 3.42 -7.04 -1.91
N GLN A 119 2.66 -6.36 -2.80
CA GLN A 119 1.82 -5.25 -2.37
C GLN A 119 0.61 -5.73 -1.58
N SER A 120 0.03 -6.86 -1.98
CA SER A 120 -1.04 -7.55 -1.24
C SER A 120 -0.55 -8.02 0.11
N PHE A 121 0.65 -8.61 0.18
CA PHE A 121 1.29 -8.94 1.46
C PHE A 121 1.40 -7.72 2.38
N ARG A 122 1.92 -6.59 1.87
CA ARG A 122 2.06 -5.36 2.66
C ARG A 122 0.72 -4.83 3.13
N TYR A 123 -0.29 -4.87 2.27
CA TYR A 123 -1.64 -4.49 2.64
C TYR A 123 -2.18 -5.37 3.77
N LEU A 124 -2.09 -6.70 3.66
CA LEU A 124 -2.48 -7.65 4.71
C LEU A 124 -1.74 -7.40 6.02
N ALA A 125 -0.43 -7.16 5.95
CA ALA A 125 0.41 -6.87 7.11
C ALA A 125 -0.03 -5.60 7.87
N MET A 126 -0.80 -4.72 7.22
CA MET A 126 -1.29 -3.47 7.80
C MET A 126 -2.78 -3.47 8.08
N SER A 127 -3.54 -4.35 7.42
CA SER A 127 -4.99 -4.39 7.51
C SER A 127 -5.52 -5.52 8.39
N MET A 128 -4.67 -6.39 8.92
CA MET A 128 -5.07 -7.47 9.83
C MET A 128 -4.55 -7.26 11.26
N ALA A 129 -5.28 -7.81 12.23
CA ALA A 129 -4.76 -7.96 13.59
C ALA A 129 -3.72 -9.10 13.65
N LYS A 130 -2.57 -8.84 14.28
CA LYS A 130 -1.48 -9.83 14.52
C LYS A 130 -1.07 -10.60 13.26
N PRO A 131 -0.83 -9.91 12.12
CA PRO A 131 -0.67 -10.54 10.80
C PRO A 131 0.43 -11.59 10.78
N SER A 132 1.55 -11.31 11.45
CA SER A 132 2.74 -12.17 11.52
C SER A 132 2.43 -13.57 12.05
N SER A 133 1.46 -13.70 12.96
CA SER A 133 1.03 -14.99 13.52
C SER A 133 -0.09 -15.66 12.71
N SER A 134 -0.75 -14.91 11.83
CA SER A 134 -1.98 -15.34 11.16
C SER A 134 -1.73 -16.08 9.84
N TYR A 135 -0.65 -15.75 9.12
CA TYR A 135 -0.40 -16.28 7.77
C TYR A 135 -0.30 -17.81 7.69
N GLN A 136 0.20 -18.45 8.75
CA GLN A 136 0.34 -19.90 8.82
C GLN A 136 -1.00 -20.65 8.88
N TYR A 137 -2.10 -19.97 9.23
CA TYR A 137 -3.43 -20.59 9.33
C TYR A 137 -4.16 -20.65 8.00
N PHE A 138 -3.76 -19.85 7.01
CA PHE A 138 -4.34 -19.91 5.68
C PHE A 138 -3.73 -21.05 4.88
N LYS A 139 -4.59 -21.86 4.27
CA LYS A 139 -4.17 -23.02 3.48
C LYS A 139 -3.63 -22.61 2.10
N ASN A 140 -4.28 -21.62 1.49
CA ASN A 140 -4.01 -21.15 0.13
C ASN A 140 -4.57 -19.74 -0.08
N HIS A 141 -4.42 -19.20 -1.28
CA HIS A 141 -4.89 -17.87 -1.66
C HIS A 141 -6.41 -17.67 -1.46
N GLU A 142 -7.21 -18.67 -1.87
CA GLU A 142 -8.67 -18.59 -1.77
C GLU A 142 -9.14 -18.52 -0.31
N ASP A 143 -8.57 -19.37 0.55
CA ASP A 143 -8.82 -19.39 1.99
C ASP A 143 -8.46 -18.03 2.63
N LEU A 144 -7.36 -17.41 2.21
CA LEU A 144 -7.00 -16.06 2.65
C LEU A 144 -8.06 -15.02 2.25
N ILE A 145 -8.49 -14.98 0.99
CA ILE A 145 -9.48 -14.01 0.50
C ILE A 145 -10.82 -14.18 1.24
N GLN A 146 -11.28 -15.43 1.39
CA GLN A 146 -12.54 -15.73 2.07
C GLN A 146 -12.54 -15.29 3.53
N ASN A 147 -11.41 -15.45 4.23
CA ASN A 147 -11.30 -15.12 5.65
C ASN A 147 -10.87 -13.66 5.91
N TYR A 148 -10.33 -12.96 4.91
CA TYR A 148 -9.81 -11.60 5.08
C TYR A 148 -10.83 -10.65 5.71
N LYS A 149 -12.09 -10.67 5.26
CA LYS A 149 -13.15 -9.78 5.78
C LYS A 149 -13.35 -9.91 7.29
N ASN A 150 -13.20 -11.13 7.83
CA ASN A 150 -13.39 -11.39 9.27
C ASN A 150 -12.16 -11.01 10.11
N LEU A 151 -11.00 -10.86 9.47
CA LEU A 151 -9.71 -10.58 10.12
C LEU A 151 -9.23 -9.14 9.91
N SER A 152 -9.85 -8.44 8.95
CA SER A 152 -9.58 -7.05 8.65
C SER A 152 -9.94 -6.17 9.85
N ILE A 153 -9.01 -5.32 10.26
CA ILE A 153 -9.24 -4.28 11.26
C ILE A 153 -9.67 -2.95 10.65
N VAL A 154 -9.63 -2.83 9.31
CA VAL A 154 -9.86 -1.60 8.55
C VAL A 154 -11.33 -1.21 8.59
N ASP A 155 -11.60 0.05 8.99
CA ASP A 155 -12.92 0.67 8.94
C ASP A 155 -13.16 1.42 7.64
N TYR A 156 -12.11 2.04 7.10
CA TYR A 156 -12.24 2.89 5.93
C TYR A 156 -11.01 2.78 5.02
N VAL A 157 -11.25 2.74 3.71
CA VAL A 157 -10.21 2.65 2.68
C VAL A 157 -10.21 3.93 1.85
N ILE A 158 -9.08 4.63 1.82
CA ILE A 158 -8.86 5.78 0.94
C ILE A 158 -8.15 5.30 -0.33
N ARG A 159 -8.78 5.48 -1.51
CA ARG A 159 -8.19 5.09 -2.80
C ARG A 159 -7.31 6.21 -3.31
N THR A 160 -6.07 5.89 -3.67
CA THR A 160 -5.10 6.88 -4.20
C THR A 160 -5.60 7.54 -5.49
N SER A 161 -6.36 6.83 -6.33
CA SER A 161 -6.98 7.38 -7.54
C SER A 161 -8.11 8.38 -7.26
N HIS A 162 -8.70 8.32 -6.08
CA HIS A 162 -9.78 9.19 -5.60
C HIS A 162 -9.36 9.88 -4.29
N LEU A 163 -8.06 10.16 -4.13
CA LEU A 163 -7.45 10.52 -2.85
C LEU A 163 -8.19 11.68 -2.17
N ASN A 164 -8.47 12.74 -2.94
CA ASN A 164 -9.11 13.93 -2.40
C ASN A 164 -10.59 13.70 -2.10
N SER A 165 -11.33 13.03 -2.98
CA SER A 165 -12.76 12.77 -2.77
C SER A 165 -13.00 11.79 -1.65
N ASP A 166 -12.23 10.70 -1.57
CA ASP A 166 -12.36 9.70 -0.51
C ASP A 166 -11.97 10.28 0.86
N LEU A 167 -10.92 11.12 0.92
CA LEU A 167 -10.52 11.78 2.16
C LEU A 167 -11.52 12.86 2.60
N SER A 168 -12.10 13.62 1.66
CA SER A 168 -13.18 14.56 1.95
C SER A 168 -14.39 13.83 2.50
N LEU A 169 -14.87 12.79 1.81
CA LEU A 169 -15.99 11.93 2.25
C LEU A 169 -15.75 11.35 3.65
N PHE A 170 -14.53 10.87 3.90
CA PHE A 170 -14.14 10.36 5.22
C PHE A 170 -14.34 11.42 6.32
N LEU A 171 -13.83 12.63 6.09
CA LEU A 171 -13.88 13.72 7.08
C LEU A 171 -15.29 14.31 7.25
N THR A 172 -16.09 14.38 6.19
CA THR A 172 -17.39 15.06 6.23
C THR A 172 -18.57 14.13 6.52
N GLU A 173 -18.47 12.84 6.20
CA GLU A 173 -19.60 11.91 6.33
C GLU A 173 -19.32 10.74 7.27
N VAL A 174 -18.09 10.23 7.34
CA VAL A 174 -17.76 9.03 8.15
C VAL A 174 -17.41 9.40 9.59
N ILE A 175 -16.61 10.44 9.78
CA ILE A 175 -16.17 10.90 11.10
C ILE A 175 -16.33 12.42 11.36
N PRO A 176 -17.41 13.08 10.92
CA PRO A 176 -17.56 14.53 11.06
C PRO A 176 -17.48 15.02 12.51
N GLN A 177 -17.84 14.18 13.47
CA GLN A 177 -17.80 14.50 14.90
C GLN A 177 -16.40 14.73 15.46
N TYR A 178 -15.35 14.27 14.77
CA TYR A 178 -13.95 14.42 15.20
C TYR A 178 -13.22 15.53 14.45
N VAL A 179 -13.87 16.20 13.49
CA VAL A 179 -13.28 17.30 12.73
C VAL A 179 -13.34 18.60 13.54
N ARG A 180 -12.21 19.32 13.58
CA ARG A 180 -12.09 20.63 14.20
C ARG A 180 -13.02 21.64 13.52
N LYS A 181 -13.84 22.35 14.30
CA LYS A 181 -14.87 23.28 13.78
C LYS A 181 -14.30 24.57 13.18
N ASP A 182 -13.06 24.90 13.50
CA ASP A 182 -12.35 26.10 13.08
C ASP A 182 -11.48 25.89 11.82
N VAL A 183 -11.57 24.71 11.19
CA VAL A 183 -10.76 24.34 10.03
C VAL A 183 -11.63 24.14 8.79
N SER A 184 -11.21 24.71 7.65
CA SER A 184 -11.74 24.31 6.34
C SER A 184 -10.94 23.10 5.82
N ILE A 185 -11.66 22.00 5.56
CA ILE A 185 -11.06 20.78 4.99
C ILE A 185 -10.47 21.09 3.60
N GLU A 186 -11.17 21.88 2.79
CA GLU A 186 -10.76 22.25 1.44
C GLU A 186 -9.43 23.02 1.42
N GLU A 187 -9.29 24.01 2.31
CA GLU A 187 -8.06 24.80 2.44
C GLU A 187 -6.87 23.93 2.87
N VAL A 188 -7.05 23.10 3.90
CA VAL A 188 -6.00 22.19 4.38
C VAL A 188 -5.57 21.20 3.29
N MET A 189 -6.52 20.66 2.53
CA MET A 189 -6.23 19.74 1.43
C MET A 189 -5.49 20.45 0.29
N ALA A 190 -5.85 21.69 -0.04
CA ALA A 190 -5.16 22.47 -1.06
C ALA A 190 -3.69 22.74 -0.66
N GLU A 191 -3.44 23.16 0.57
CA GLU A 191 -2.08 23.40 1.08
C GLU A 191 -1.19 22.15 1.06
N SER A 192 -1.76 21.00 1.44
CA SER A 192 -1.03 19.74 1.57
C SER A 192 -0.62 19.13 0.22
N SER A 193 -1.24 19.58 -0.88
CA SER A 193 -1.04 19.01 -2.22
C SER A 193 0.27 19.43 -2.92
N LEU A 194 0.94 20.48 -2.45
CA LEU A 194 2.05 21.17 -3.13
C LEU A 194 3.38 20.38 -3.20
N GLY A 195 3.45 19.15 -2.67
CA GLY A 195 4.71 18.41 -2.50
C GLY A 195 4.86 17.09 -3.27
N ASN A 196 3.92 16.71 -4.15
CA ASN A 196 3.81 15.33 -4.66
C ASN A 196 4.31 15.10 -6.10
N GLU A 197 5.15 15.95 -6.67
CA GLU A 197 5.74 15.68 -7.99
C GLU A 197 6.82 14.59 -7.88
N SER A 198 6.55 13.44 -8.50
CA SER A 198 7.52 12.34 -8.62
C SER A 198 8.13 12.35 -10.02
N THR A 199 9.45 12.24 -10.13
CA THR A 199 10.11 11.99 -11.41
C THR A 199 9.66 10.62 -11.95
N ASN A 200 9.14 10.61 -13.18
CA ASN A 200 8.70 9.38 -13.85
C ASN A 200 9.65 9.05 -14.99
N PHE A 201 10.28 7.87 -14.93
CA PHE A 201 11.09 7.32 -16.02
C PHE A 201 10.23 6.44 -16.94
N VAL A 202 9.25 5.75 -16.36
CA VAL A 202 8.29 4.89 -17.05
C VAL A 202 6.87 5.11 -16.50
N SER A 203 5.89 4.58 -17.20
CA SER A 203 4.46 4.67 -16.92
C SER A 203 3.80 3.30 -16.80
N VAL A 204 2.50 3.28 -16.48
CA VAL A 204 1.71 2.03 -16.47
C VAL A 204 1.63 1.42 -17.86
N ASP A 205 1.58 2.25 -18.92
CA ASP A 205 1.49 1.81 -20.32
C ASP A 205 2.73 1.03 -20.78
N ASP A 206 3.85 1.18 -20.07
CA ASP A 206 5.09 0.44 -20.33
C ASP A 206 5.09 -1.00 -19.78
N LEU A 207 4.08 -1.40 -19.00
CA LEU A 207 3.92 -2.78 -18.53
C LEU A 207 3.47 -3.69 -19.68
N ALA A 208 4.29 -4.71 -19.96
CA ALA A 208 3.99 -5.74 -20.93
C ALA A 208 2.73 -6.54 -20.52
N PRO A 209 1.95 -7.09 -21.48
CA PRO A 209 0.74 -7.86 -21.19
C PRO A 209 0.97 -9.02 -20.20
N SER A 210 2.09 -9.75 -20.33
CA SER A 210 2.42 -10.85 -19.41
C SER A 210 2.69 -10.36 -17.98
N THR A 211 3.37 -9.23 -17.82
CA THR A 211 3.61 -8.59 -16.53
C THR A 211 2.31 -8.12 -15.90
N ARG A 212 1.40 -7.53 -16.70
CA ARG A 212 0.07 -7.13 -16.22
C ARG A 212 -0.74 -8.33 -15.72
N ALA A 213 -0.81 -9.41 -16.50
CA ALA A 213 -1.49 -10.63 -16.09
C ALA A 213 -0.89 -11.21 -14.80
N LEU A 214 0.43 -11.13 -14.62
CA LEU A 214 1.07 -11.55 -13.37
C LEU A 214 0.65 -10.65 -12.18
N ILE A 215 0.59 -9.33 -12.37
CA ILE A 215 0.06 -8.41 -11.35
C ILE A 215 -1.39 -8.76 -11.01
N GLU A 216 -2.26 -9.04 -11.99
CA GLU A 216 -3.66 -9.39 -11.74
C GLU A 216 -3.79 -10.64 -10.86
N ILE A 217 -3.00 -11.67 -11.15
CA ILE A 217 -3.02 -12.92 -10.40
C ILE A 217 -2.46 -12.73 -9.00
N LYS A 218 -1.29 -12.09 -8.88
CA LYS A 218 -0.58 -11.98 -7.60
C LYS A 218 -1.19 -10.92 -6.69
N GLU A 219 -1.68 -9.84 -7.25
CA GLU A 219 -2.23 -8.70 -6.52
C GLU A 219 -3.76 -8.68 -6.51
N GLU A 220 -4.39 -9.84 -6.74
CA GLU A 220 -5.85 -10.02 -6.79
C GLU A 220 -6.55 -9.44 -5.56
N LEU A 221 -5.95 -9.59 -4.37
CA LEU A 221 -6.48 -9.03 -3.14
C LEU A 221 -6.69 -7.51 -3.23
N LEU A 222 -5.74 -6.78 -3.81
CA LEU A 222 -5.86 -5.32 -3.95
C LEU A 222 -6.93 -4.91 -4.96
N LEU A 223 -7.18 -5.76 -5.96
CA LEU A 223 -8.18 -5.55 -7.00
C LEU A 223 -9.60 -5.88 -6.48
N THR A 224 -9.77 -7.01 -5.82
CA THR A 224 -11.08 -7.53 -5.37
C THR A 224 -11.64 -6.79 -4.17
N LEU A 225 -10.78 -6.34 -3.24
CA LEU A 225 -11.22 -5.55 -2.09
C LEU A 225 -11.68 -4.13 -2.49
N GLY A 226 -11.58 -3.75 -3.77
CA GLY A 226 -12.02 -2.47 -4.28
C GLY A 226 -13.40 -2.46 -4.90
N SER A 227 -14.01 -3.63 -5.09
CA SER A 227 -15.25 -3.79 -5.86
C SER A 227 -16.52 -3.74 -5.02
N ASN A 228 -16.43 -3.44 -3.72
CA ASN A 228 -17.62 -3.18 -2.91
C ASN A 228 -17.93 -1.68 -2.98
N ASP A 229 -18.68 -1.31 -4.01
CA ASP A 229 -19.69 -0.25 -3.91
C ASP A 229 -20.90 -0.80 -3.14
#